data_AF-A0A821G3Z4-F1
#
_entry.id   AF-A0A821G3Z4-F1
#
_cell.length_a   1.000
_cell.length_b   1.000
_cell.length_c   1.000
_cell.angle_alpha   90.00
_cell.angle_beta   90.00
_cell.angle_gamma   90.00
#
_symmetry.space_group_name_H-M   'P 1'
#
loop_
_entity.id
_entity.type
_entity.pdbx_description
1 polymer ?
#
loop_
_entity_poly.entity_id
_entity_poly.type
_entity_poly.pdbx_seq_one_letter_code
_entity_poly.pdbx_strand_id
1 'polypeptide(L)'
;MDLLNLTPITIDEQNETDETECEQWSCNNIYTRCDGLWNCPRGEDEIGCDASSTLNCFSNHHKCVSSETNQLTCLSIDKAND
;
A
#
# COMPACT_ATOMS: atom_id res chain seq x y z
N MET A 1 3.56 -3.13 -14.63
CA MET A 1 3.58 -4.59 -14.85
C MET A 1 3.76 -5.18 -13.47
N ASP A 2 2.67 -5.20 -12.72
CA ASP A 2 2.65 -5.64 -11.32
C ASP A 2 2.79 -7.14 -11.23
N LEU A 3 3.71 -7.58 -10.38
CA LEU A 3 4.21 -8.95 -10.31
C LEU A 3 3.81 -9.65 -9.01
N LEU A 4 2.72 -9.22 -8.38
CA LEU A 4 2.20 -9.81 -7.15
C LEU A 4 0.66 -9.91 -7.21
N ASN A 5 0.13 -10.55 -8.25
CA ASN A 5 -1.26 -11.04 -8.17
C ASN A 5 -1.27 -12.22 -7.20
N LEU A 6 -1.78 -11.99 -5.99
CA LEU A 6 -2.11 -13.08 -5.08
C LEU A 6 -3.11 -14.02 -5.77
N THR A 7 -3.07 -15.30 -5.44
CA THR A 7 -4.02 -16.27 -6.01
C THR A 7 -5.43 -15.87 -5.60
N PRO A 8 -6.39 -15.73 -6.54
CA PRO A 8 -7.74 -15.33 -6.22
C PRO A 8 -8.40 -16.27 -5.21
N ILE A 9 -9.13 -15.70 -4.27
CA ILE A 9 -9.94 -16.40 -3.27
C ILE A 9 -11.41 -16.28 -3.62
N THR A 10 -12.22 -17.31 -3.35
CA THR A 10 -13.66 -17.24 -3.65
C THR A 10 -14.43 -16.67 -2.45
N ILE A 11 -15.08 -15.52 -2.64
CA ILE A 11 -15.96 -14.86 -1.66
C ILE A 11 -17.31 -14.64 -2.34
N ASP A 12 -18.43 -15.02 -1.70
CA ASP A 12 -19.78 -14.84 -2.25
C ASP A 12 -19.93 -15.34 -3.71
N GLU A 13 -19.38 -16.51 -4.02
CA GLU A 13 -19.36 -17.15 -5.35
C GLU A 13 -18.58 -16.38 -6.44
N GLN A 14 -17.85 -15.33 -6.07
CA GLN A 14 -16.98 -14.56 -6.96
C GLN A 14 -15.51 -14.78 -6.61
N ASN A 15 -14.65 -14.77 -7.63
CA ASN A 15 -13.20 -14.87 -7.44
C ASN A 15 -12.63 -13.48 -7.21
N GLU A 16 -12.24 -13.23 -5.98
CA GLU A 16 -11.71 -11.96 -5.50
C GLU A 16 -10.19 -12.01 -5.41
N THR A 17 -9.54 -10.91 -5.80
CA THR A 17 -8.12 -10.65 -5.55
C THR A 17 -8.00 -9.45 -4.62
N ASP A 18 -6.80 -9.19 -4.14
CA ASP A 18 -6.45 -7.92 -3.51
C ASP A 18 -6.62 -6.70 -4.44
N GLU A 19 -6.90 -6.94 -5.72
CA GLU A 19 -7.13 -5.93 -6.75
C GLU A 19 -8.59 -5.87 -7.24
N THR A 20 -9.52 -6.62 -6.65
CA THR A 20 -10.94 -6.52 -7.03
C THR A 20 -11.59 -5.31 -6.38
N GLU A 21 -12.46 -4.60 -7.12
CA GLU A 21 -13.12 -3.37 -6.67
C GLU A 21 -12.14 -2.25 -6.23
N CYS A 22 -10.91 -2.23 -6.76
CA CYS A 22 -9.95 -1.14 -6.50
C CYS A 22 -10.51 0.26 -6.85
N GLU A 23 -11.45 0.37 -7.79
CA GLU A 23 -12.14 1.63 -8.08
C GLU A 23 -12.97 2.17 -6.90
N GLN A 24 -13.37 1.31 -5.97
CA GLN A 24 -14.07 1.72 -4.74
C GLN A 24 -13.10 2.28 -3.69
N TRP A 25 -11.80 2.07 -3.83
CA TRP A 25 -10.82 2.56 -2.88
C TRP A 25 -10.56 4.04 -3.12
N SER A 26 -10.46 4.81 -2.03
CA SER A 26 -10.07 6.21 -2.13
C SER A 26 -8.72 6.31 -2.83
N CYS A 27 -8.60 7.19 -3.83
CA CYS A 27 -7.32 7.45 -4.51
C CYS A 27 -6.24 7.91 -3.52
N ASN A 28 -6.64 8.54 -2.41
CA ASN A 28 -5.79 8.89 -1.27
C ASN A 28 -5.96 7.79 -0.22
N ASN A 29 -5.08 6.80 -0.26
CA ASN A 29 -5.06 5.65 0.64
C ASN A 29 -3.64 5.39 1.12
N ILE A 30 -3.44 4.36 1.94
CA ILE A 30 -2.14 4.07 2.56
C ILE A 30 -1.02 3.77 1.55
N TYR A 31 -1.35 3.32 0.34
CA TYR A 31 -0.38 2.98 -0.69
C TYR A 31 0.04 4.18 -1.52
N THR A 32 -0.87 5.14 -1.72
CA THR A 32 -0.67 6.34 -2.55
C THR A 32 -0.33 7.59 -1.75
N ARG A 33 -0.62 7.61 -0.44
CA ARG A 33 -0.40 8.77 0.42
C ARG A 33 1.09 9.08 0.55
N CYS A 34 1.49 10.27 0.13
CA CYS A 34 2.84 10.81 0.31
C CYS A 34 3.92 9.88 -0.26
N ASP A 35 3.62 9.21 -1.38
CA ASP A 35 4.55 8.31 -2.06
C ASP A 35 5.43 9.06 -3.08
N GLY A 36 5.14 10.33 -3.33
CA GLY A 36 5.83 11.20 -4.29
C GLY A 36 5.26 11.12 -5.70
N LEU A 37 4.18 10.37 -5.91
CA LEU A 37 3.44 10.24 -7.15
C LEU A 37 2.09 10.91 -7.02
N TRP A 38 1.67 11.62 -8.07
CA TRP A 38 0.37 12.27 -8.09
C TRP A 38 -0.68 11.26 -8.58
N ASN A 39 -1.29 10.51 -7.66
CA ASN A 39 -2.28 9.49 -7.98
C ASN A 39 -3.72 10.02 -8.00
N CYS A 40 -4.06 11.02 -7.19
CA CYS A 40 -5.40 11.62 -7.16
C CYS A 40 -5.58 12.77 -8.17
N PRO A 41 -6.80 13.05 -8.69
CA PRO A 41 -7.03 14.12 -9.67
C PRO A 41 -6.55 15.53 -9.27
N ARG A 42 -6.52 15.86 -7.97
CA ARG A 42 -5.97 17.15 -7.48
C ARG A 42 -4.80 16.98 -6.52
N GLY A 43 -4.18 15.80 -6.51
CA GLY A 43 -2.99 15.52 -5.71
C GLY A 43 -3.30 15.48 -4.21
N GLU A 44 -4.54 15.15 -3.85
CA GLU A 44 -4.98 15.08 -2.46
C GLU A 44 -4.14 14.07 -1.62
N ASP A 45 -3.58 13.06 -2.29
CA ASP A 45 -2.63 12.09 -1.75
C ASP A 45 -1.27 12.68 -1.39
N GLU A 46 -0.85 13.77 -2.04
CA GLU A 46 0.48 14.37 -1.89
C GLU A 46 0.50 15.72 -1.13
N ILE A 47 -0.66 16.16 -0.62
CA ILE A 47 -0.76 17.40 0.18
C ILE A 47 -0.75 17.13 1.69
N GLY A 48 -0.07 17.98 2.46
CA GLY A 48 0.00 17.86 3.93
C GLY A 48 0.83 16.67 4.40
N CYS A 49 1.83 16.26 3.62
CA CYS A 49 2.82 15.27 4.00
C CYS A 49 3.83 15.89 4.96
N ASP A 50 3.91 15.35 6.17
CA ASP A 50 4.99 15.66 7.10
C ASP A 50 6.27 14.91 6.67
N ALA A 51 7.44 15.31 7.17
CA ALA A 51 8.68 14.57 6.89
C ALA A 51 8.61 13.11 7.38
N SER A 52 7.76 12.83 8.38
CA SER A 52 7.46 11.48 8.83
C SER A 52 6.52 10.69 7.91
N SER A 53 5.80 11.36 6.99
CA SER A 53 4.83 10.73 6.08
C SER A 53 5.52 10.08 4.88
N THR A 54 6.69 10.57 4.52
CA THR A 54 7.56 9.94 3.51
C THR A 54 8.43 8.90 4.20
N LEU A 55 7.84 7.72 4.45
CA LEU A 55 8.57 6.60 5.06
C LEU A 55 9.69 6.16 4.10
N ASN A 56 10.93 6.59 4.40
CA ASN A 56 12.10 6.21 3.64
C ASN A 56 12.80 5.04 4.34
N CYS A 57 12.56 3.83 3.85
CA CYS A 57 13.16 2.62 4.42
C CYS A 57 14.60 2.44 3.94
N PHE A 58 15.44 1.87 4.79
CA PHE A 58 16.79 1.43 4.39
C PHE A 58 16.71 0.37 3.30
N SER A 59 17.78 0.21 2.50
CA SER A 59 17.83 -0.74 1.39
C SER A 59 17.58 -2.20 1.78
N ASN A 60 17.73 -2.56 3.06
CA ASN A 60 17.46 -3.89 3.59
C ASN A 60 16.08 -4.01 4.28
N HIS A 61 15.18 -3.06 4.05
CA HIS A 61 13.82 -3.06 4.57
C HIS A 61 12.80 -2.89 3.46
N HIS A 62 11.66 -3.57 3.59
CA HIS A 62 10.48 -3.37 2.77
C HIS A 62 9.53 -2.37 3.44
N LYS A 63 8.88 -1.53 2.63
CA LYS A 63 7.70 -0.78 3.08
C LYS A 63 6.55 -1.77 3.21
N CYS A 64 6.00 -1.90 4.41
CA CYS A 64 4.89 -2.79 4.70
C CYS A 64 3.81 -2.04 5.47
N VAL A 65 2.58 -2.56 5.44
CA VAL A 65 1.49 -2.09 6.31
C VAL A 65 1.46 -2.97 7.55
N SER A 66 1.54 -2.36 8.73
CA SER A 66 1.38 -3.07 10.00
C SER A 66 -0.09 -3.49 10.18
N SER A 67 -0.35 -4.76 10.44
CA SER A 67 -1.69 -5.27 10.73
C SER A 67 -2.23 -4.82 12.10
N GLU A 68 -1.34 -4.43 13.03
CA GLU A 68 -1.73 -3.99 14.37
C GLU A 68 -2.17 -2.51 14.38
N THR A 69 -1.47 -1.67 13.63
CA THR A 69 -1.66 -0.22 13.66
C THR A 69 -2.27 0.34 12.37
N ASN A 70 -2.36 -0.45 11.30
CA ASN A 70 -2.74 -0.01 9.96
C ASN A 70 -1.91 1.19 9.49
N GLN A 71 -0.63 1.21 9.84
CA GLN A 71 0.32 2.25 9.47
C GLN A 71 1.46 1.66 8.65
N LEU A 72 2.05 2.50 7.79
CA LEU A 72 3.26 2.15 7.06
C LEU A 72 4.43 1.97 8.04
N THR A 73 5.17 0.89 7.86
CA THR A 73 6.36 0.56 8.64
C THR A 73 7.44 -0.02 7.74
N CYS A 74 8.70 0.05 8.19
CA CYS A 74 9.82 -0.59 7.52
C CYS A 74 10.03 -1.98 8.14
N LEU A 75 9.71 -3.03 7.39
CA LEU A 75 9.96 -4.41 7.81
C LEU A 75 11.32 -4.86 7.29
N SER A 76 12.19 -5.42 8.15
CA SER A 76 13.46 -5.99 7.67
C SER A 76 13.20 -7.09 6.64
N ILE A 77 14.00 -7.13 5.57
CA ILE A 77 13.88 -8.15 4.53
C ILE A 77 14.00 -9.58 5.10
N ASP A 78 14.78 -9.75 6.18
CA ASP A 78 14.95 -11.03 6.87
C ASP A 78 13.67 -11.54 7.56
N LYS A 79 12.67 -10.67 7.72
CA LYS A 79 11.37 -10.98 8.34
C LYS A 79 10.22 -11.04 7.32
N ALA A 80 10.51 -10.86 6.03
CA ALA A 80 9.50 -11.05 5.00
C ALA A 80 9.26 -12.57 4.85
N ASN A 81 7.99 -13.01 4.98
CA ASN A 81 7.52 -14.41 4.98
C ASN A 81 7.67 -15.23 6.29
N ASP A 82 7.79 -14.60 7.45
CA ASP A 82 7.59 -15.28 8.76
C ASP A 82 6.09 -15.22 9.16
#